data_AF-A0A929FMG6-F1
#
_entry.id   AF-A0A929FMG6-F1
#
_cell.length_a   1.000
_cell.length_b   1.000
_cell.length_c   1.000
_cell.angle_alpha   90.00
_cell.angle_beta   90.00
_cell.angle_gamma   90.00
#
_symmetry.space_group_name_H-M   'P 1'
#
loop_
_entity.id
_entity.type
_entity.pdbx_description
1 polymer ?
#
loop_
_entity_poly.entity_id
_entity_poly.type
_entity_poly.pdbx_seq_one_letter_code
_entity_poly.pdbx_strand_id
1 'polypeptide(L)' 'MKYAIDSESIEAYRTRVFTLSQELRRENDPSIRAMTALYLAEAATTLARMEVLEAKKIAANKAS' A
#
# COMPACT_ATOMS: atom_id res chain seq x y z
N MET A 1 -6.84 24.58 -0.99
CA MET A 1 -6.92 23.59 0.11
C MET A 1 -6.12 22.38 -0.30
N LYS A 2 -5.07 22.01 0.45
CA LYS A 2 -4.26 20.82 0.17
C LYS A 2 -5.08 19.63 0.65
N TYR A 3 -5.80 18.96 -0.25
CA TYR A 3 -6.59 17.78 0.11
C TYR A 3 -5.62 16.78 0.75
N ALA A 4 -5.78 16.54 2.04
CA ALA A 4 -5.08 15.44 2.70
C ALA A 4 -5.59 14.17 2.02
N ILE A 5 -4.68 13.42 1.40
CA ILE A 5 -4.99 12.08 0.91
C ILE A 5 -5.45 11.30 2.14
N ASP A 6 -6.65 10.72 2.08
CA ASP A 6 -7.17 9.86 3.14
C ASP A 6 -6.14 8.75 3.38
N SER A 7 -5.67 8.63 4.62
CA SER A 7 -4.61 7.69 4.99
C SER A 7 -5.01 6.24 4.76
N GLU A 8 -6.31 5.95 4.69
CA GLU A 8 -6.84 4.62 4.41
C GLU A 8 -7.27 4.44 2.94
N SER A 9 -6.90 5.36 2.05
CA SER A 9 -7.18 5.25 0.62
C SER A 9 -6.22 4.30 -0.11
N ILE A 10 -6.67 3.76 -1.25
CA ILE A 10 -5.83 2.94 -2.15
C ILE A 10 -4.55 3.70 -2.53
N GLU A 11 -4.65 5.00 -2.82
CA GLU A 11 -3.50 5.83 -3.19
C GLU A 11 -2.50 6.02 -2.04
N ALA A 12 -2.99 6.19 -0.81
CA ALA A 12 -2.13 6.22 0.38
C ALA A 12 -1.37 4.91 0.55
N TYR A 13 -2.03 3.75 0.41
CA TYR A 13 -1.38 2.45 0.50
C TYR A 13 -0.39 2.18 -0.64
N ARG A 14 -0.70 2.61 -1.88
CA ARG A 14 0.27 2.57 -3.00
C ARG A 14 1.54 3.35 -2.66
N THR A 15 1.36 4.57 -2.15
CA THR A 15 2.49 5.43 -1.73
C THR A 15 3.28 4.80 -0.60
N ARG A 16 2.60 4.22 0.40
CA ARG A 16 3.24 3.56 1.54
C ARG A 16 4.07 2.35 1.13
N VAL A 17 3.54 1.49 0.25
CA VAL A 17 4.27 0.34 -0.31
C VAL A 17 5.51 0.82 -1.08
N PHE A 18 5.36 1.85 -1.91
CA PHE A 18 6.48 2.43 -2.64
C PHE A 18 7.58 2.93 -1.69
N THR A 19 7.23 3.77 -0.72
CA THR A 19 8.20 4.34 0.24
C THR A 19 8.90 3.26 1.05
N LEU A 20 8.15 2.32 1.64
CA LEU A 20 8.73 1.23 2.44
C LEU A 20 9.64 0.32 1.62
N SER A 21 9.35 0.10 0.32
CA SER A 21 10.24 -0.66 -0.57
C SER A 21 11.58 0.05 -0.78
N GLN A 22 11.58 1.39 -0.88
CA GLN A 22 12.80 2.18 -1.07
C GLN A 22 13.62 2.22 0.22
N GLU A 23 12.96 2.36 1.38
CA GLU A 23 13.59 2.29 2.69
C GLU A 23 14.25 0.93 2.91
N LEU A 24 13.51 -0.16 2.68
CA LEU A 24 14.01 -1.53 2.83
C LEU A 24 15.26 -1.78 1.98
N ARG A 25 15.28 -1.26 0.74
CA ARG A 25 16.42 -1.41 -0.17
C ARG A 25 17.66 -0.66 0.31
N ARG A 26 17.50 0.47 1.00
CA ARG A 26 18.60 1.35 1.43
C ARG A 26 19.10 1.03 2.84
N GLU A 27 18.32 0.32 3.65
CA GLU A 27 18.61 0.05 5.05
C GLU A 27 19.67 -1.06 5.24
N ASN A 28 20.69 -0.74 6.05
CA ASN A 28 21.81 -1.64 6.35
C ASN A 28 21.66 -2.33 7.71
N ASP A 29 20.99 -1.70 8.68
CA ASP A 29 20.74 -2.27 10.00
C ASP A 29 19.75 -3.45 9.90
N PRO A 30 20.13 -4.67 10.33
CA PRO A 30 19.26 -5.85 10.23
C PRO A 30 17.96 -5.74 11.03
N SER A 31 17.98 -5.05 12.17
CA SER A 31 16.81 -4.91 13.06
C SER A 31 15.80 -3.97 12.44
N ILE A 32 16.26 -2.83 11.91
CA ILE A 32 15.40 -1.88 11.19
C ILE A 32 14.87 -2.54 9.93
N ARG A 33 15.73 -3.21 9.15
CA ARG A 33 15.34 -3.90 7.92
C ARG A 33 14.25 -4.95 8.16
N ALA A 34 14.33 -5.72 9.25
CA ALA A 34 13.29 -6.68 9.61
C ALA A 34 11.94 -6.01 9.89
N MET A 35 11.95 -4.90 10.64
CA MET A 35 10.73 -4.13 10.93
C MET A 35 10.14 -3.49 9.68
N THR A 36 10.97 -2.86 8.84
CA THR A 36 10.53 -2.27 7.56
C THR A 36 9.93 -3.33 6.64
N ALA A 37 10.52 -4.53 6.59
CA ALA A 37 9.97 -5.65 5.80
C ALA A 37 8.58 -6.09 6.31
N LEU A 38 8.39 -6.14 7.63
CA LEU A 38 7.10 -6.47 8.23
C LEU A 38 6.03 -5.43 7.83
N TYR A 39 6.32 -4.14 8.03
CA TYR A 39 5.40 -3.06 7.65
C TYR A 39 5.12 -3.02 6.15
N LEU A 40 6.13 -3.32 5.31
CA LEU A 40 5.94 -3.42 3.86
C LEU A 40 4.96 -4.56 3.52
N ALA A 41 5.12 -5.73 4.14
CA ALA A 41 4.26 -6.88 3.90
C ALA A 41 2.80 -6.60 4.31
N GLU A 42 2.59 -5.95 5.46
CA GLU A 42 1.28 -5.54 5.94
C GLU A 42 0.62 -4.54 4.99
N ALA A 43 1.34 -3.47 4.61
CA ALA A 43 0.83 -2.46 3.69
C ALA A 43 0.50 -3.06 2.31
N ALA A 44 1.36 -3.94 1.79
CA ALA A 44 1.14 -4.62 0.51
C ALA A 44 -0.07 -5.56 0.56
N THR A 45 -0.26 -6.28 1.66
CA THR A 45 -1.42 -7.17 1.84
C THR A 45 -2.72 -6.38 1.88
N THR A 46 -2.76 -5.27 2.61
CA THR A 46 -3.92 -4.39 2.66
C THR A 46 -4.21 -3.80 1.29
N LEU A 47 -3.18 -3.25 0.62
CA LEU A 47 -3.33 -2.71 -0.75
C LEU A 47 -3.89 -3.76 -1.71
N ALA A 48 -3.35 -4.98 -1.72
CA ALA A 48 -3.82 -6.04 -2.60
C ALA A 48 -5.30 -6.36 -2.40
N ARG A 49 -5.77 -6.42 -1.14
CA ARG A 49 -7.20 -6.62 -0.84
C ARG A 49 -8.05 -5.49 -1.38
N MET A 50 -7.63 -4.25 -1.19
CA MET A 50 -8.37 -3.07 -1.66
C MET A 50 -8.45 -3.00 -3.18
N GLU A 51 -7.35 -3.27 -3.89
CA GLU A 51 -7.31 -3.32 -5.36
C GLU A 51 -8.23 -4.41 -5.93
N VAL A 52 -8.26 -5.59 -5.30
CA VAL A 52 -9.19 -6.66 -5.68
C VAL A 52 -10.65 -6.22 -5.51
N LEU A 53 -10.98 -5.55 -4.40
CA LEU A 53 -12.34 -5.06 -4.15
C LEU A 53 -12.73 -3.98 -5.17
N GLU A 54 -11.84 -3.02 -5.44
CA GLU A 54 -12.10 -1.96 -6.42
C GLU A 54 -12.24 -2.53 -7.84
N ALA A 55 -11.39 -3.49 -8.22
CA ALA A 55 -11.51 -4.18 -9.50
C ALA A 55 -12.86 -4.92 -9.65
N LYS A 56 -13.31 -5.61 -8.60
CA LYS A 56 -14.63 -6.28 -8.58
C LYS A 56 -15.78 -5.28 -8.72
N LYS A 57 -15.70 -4.14 -8.02
CA LYS A 57 -16.70 -3.06 -8.10
C LYS A 57 -16.77 -2.48 -9.51
N ILE A 58 -15.63 -2.19 -10.13
CA ILE A 58 -15.57 -1.68 -11.52
C ILE A 58 -16.15 -2.71 -12.49
N ALA A 59 -15.86 -4.00 -12.32
CA ALA A 59 -16.41 -5.06 -13.17
C ALA A 59 -17.94 -5.18 -13.02
N ALA A 60 -18.47 -5.13 -11.80
CA ALA A 60 -19.92 -5.18 -11.55
C ALA A 60 -20.65 -3.98 -12.18
N ASN A 61 -20.09 -2.77 -12.04
CA ASN A 61 -20.65 -1.55 -12.62
C ASN A 61 -20.63 -1.55 -14.16
N LYS A 62 -19.73 -2.30 -14.80
CA LYS A 62 -19.69 -2.45 -16.27
C LYS A 62 -20.67 -3.48 -16.82
N ALA A 63 -21.17 -4.37 -15.96
CA ALA A 63 -22.12 -5.43 -16.33
C ALA A 63 -23.58 -5.03 -16.09
N SER A 64 -23.82 -3.85 -15.51
CA SER A 64 -25.13 -3.23 -15.30
C SER A 64 -25.38 -2.15 -16.35
#